data_AF-A0A842UJW6-F1
#
_entry.id   AF-A0A842UJW6-F1
#
_cell.length_a   1.000
_cell.length_b   1.000
_cell.length_c   1.000
_cell.angle_alpha   90.00
_cell.angle_beta   90.00
_cell.angle_gamma   90.00
#
_symmetry.space_group_name_H-M   'P 1'
#
loop_
_entity.id
_entity.type
_entity.pdbx_description
1 polymer ?
#
loop_
_entity_poly.entity_id
_entity_poly.type
_entity_poly.pdbx_seq_one_letter_code
_entity_poly.pdbx_strand_id
1 'polypeptide(L)' 'MAEIKLRNGTDHEFTDISSETFRVYHFPGGETVQIFSPQYLNVGRSGHRVLDGFGYSHFIPKGWTRLTWKVKEDQPHFVR' A
#
# COMPACT_ATOMS: atom_id res chain seq x y z
N MET A 1 0.28 14.33 -12.38
CA MET A 1 1.47 13.91 -11.60
C MET A 1 2.23 12.89 -12.45
N ALA A 2 3.55 12.89 -12.39
CA ALA A 2 4.35 11.91 -13.15
C ALA A 2 4.10 10.49 -12.59
N GLU A 3 4.09 9.50 -13.47
CA GLU A 3 3.93 8.09 -13.11
C GLU A 3 5.15 7.61 -12.30
N ILE A 4 4.92 7.08 -11.11
CA ILE A 4 6.00 6.53 -10.26
C ILE A 4 6.42 5.19 -10.82
N LYS A 5 7.70 5.09 -11.20
CA LYS A 5 8.31 3.84 -11.63
C LYS A 5 8.97 3.13 -10.45
N LEU A 6 8.54 1.90 -10.15
CA LEU A 6 9.20 1.06 -9.16
C LEU A 6 10.65 0.78 -9.56
N ARG A 7 11.59 1.11 -8.66
CA ARG A 7 13.02 0.75 -8.76
C ARG A 7 13.36 -0.20 -7.62
N ASN A 8 13.12 -1.49 -7.82
CA ASN A 8 13.35 -2.50 -6.80
C ASN A 8 14.80 -3.00 -6.85
N GLY A 9 15.57 -2.74 -5.79
CA GLY A 9 16.94 -3.24 -5.60
C GLY A 9 17.03 -4.48 -4.70
N THR A 10 15.90 -5.14 -4.44
CA THR A 10 15.79 -6.30 -3.54
C THR A 10 15.15 -7.49 -4.25
N ASP A 11 15.07 -8.62 -3.57
CA ASP A 11 14.39 -9.84 -4.00
C ASP A 11 12.88 -9.85 -3.66
N HIS A 12 12.36 -8.77 -3.08
CA HIS A 12 10.95 -8.68 -2.72
C HIS A 12 10.06 -8.58 -3.95
N GLU A 13 8.97 -9.35 -3.96
CA GLU A 13 7.92 -9.23 -4.97
C GLU A 13 6.94 -8.10 -4.60
N PHE A 14 6.64 -7.24 -5.57
CA PHE A 14 5.70 -6.15 -5.41
C PHE A 14 4.52 -6.32 -6.36
N THR A 15 3.32 -6.29 -5.80
CA THR A 15 2.05 -6.27 -6.53
C THR A 15 1.69 -4.83 -6.86
N ASP A 16 1.25 -4.58 -8.10
CA ASP A 16 0.64 -3.31 -8.49
C ASP A 16 -0.73 -3.16 -7.80
N ILE A 17 -0.86 -2.12 -6.98
CA ILE A 17 -2.10 -1.75 -6.29
C ILE A 17 -2.55 -0.33 -6.69
N SER A 18 -2.11 0.15 -7.86
CA SER A 18 -2.37 1.52 -8.35
C SER A 18 -3.85 1.79 -8.67
N SER A 19 -4.71 0.77 -8.65
CA SER A 19 -6.16 0.92 -8.66
C SER A 19 -6.70 1.59 -7.40
N GLU A 20 -5.96 1.55 -6.29
CA GLU A 20 -6.37 2.12 -5.00
C GLU A 20 -6.27 3.66 -5.01
N THR A 21 -7.31 4.33 -4.54
CA THR A 21 -7.28 5.76 -4.19
C THR A 21 -6.58 5.95 -2.85
N PHE A 22 -6.87 5.10 -1.87
CA PHE A 22 -6.20 5.09 -0.58
C PHE A 22 -6.29 3.73 0.10
N ARG A 23 -5.40 3.52 1.08
CA ARG A 23 -5.36 2.38 1.98
C ARG A 23 -5.19 2.83 3.43
N VAL A 24 -5.89 2.18 4.36
CA VAL A 24 -5.90 2.50 5.79
C VAL A 24 -5.61 1.23 6.60
N TYR A 25 -4.61 1.34 7.47
CA TYR A 25 -4.28 0.34 8.48
C TYR A 25 -4.77 0.84 9.84
N HIS A 26 -5.52 0.01 10.55
CA HIS A 26 -6.03 0.31 11.89
C HIS A 26 -5.27 -0.49 12.95
N PHE A 27 -4.76 0.17 13.98
CA PHE A 27 -4.03 -0.45 15.08
C PHE A 27 -4.90 -0.62 16.33
N PRO A 28 -4.52 -1.52 17.26
CA PRO A 28 -5.31 -1.80 18.46
C PRO A 28 -5.57 -0.58 19.36
N GLY A 29 -4.66 0.40 19.37
CA GLY A 29 -4.81 1.63 20.15
C GLY A 29 -5.75 2.67 19.52
N GLY A 30 -6.32 2.36 18.35
CA GLY A 30 -7.18 3.27 17.59
C GLY A 30 -6.42 4.16 16.60
N GLU A 31 -5.08 4.10 16.59
CA GLU A 31 -4.27 4.81 15.60
C GLU A 31 -4.53 4.27 14.20
N THR A 32 -4.47 5.15 13.21
CA THR A 32 -4.62 4.79 11.81
C THR A 32 -3.47 5.32 10.97
N VAL A 33 -2.99 4.51 10.05
CA VAL A 33 -2.06 4.93 9.00
C VAL A 33 -2.80 4.91 7.68
N GLN A 34 -3.00 6.09 7.09
CA GLN A 34 -3.63 6.25 5.78
C GLN A 34 -2.59 6.62 4.73
N ILE A 35 -2.56 5.87 3.64
CA ILE A 35 -1.67 6.07 2.49
C ILE A 35 -2.53 6.42 1.28
N PHE A 36 -2.24 7.57 0.66
CA PHE A 36 -2.94 8.04 -0.54
C PHE A 36 -2.19 7.63 -1.81
N SER A 37 -2.95 7.33 -2.87
CA SER A 37 -2.40 6.91 -4.16
C SER A 37 -1.32 5.83 -4.05
N PRO A 38 -1.56 4.72 -3.32
CA PRO A 38 -0.56 3.65 -3.25
C PRO A 38 -0.38 3.03 -4.64
N GLN A 39 0.85 2.66 -4.99
CA GLN A 39 1.22 2.18 -6.33
C GLN A 39 1.66 0.72 -6.29
N TYR A 40 2.52 0.38 -5.34
CA TYR A 40 3.09 -0.95 -5.22
C TYR A 40 3.05 -1.43 -3.78
N LEU A 41 2.71 -2.70 -3.58
CA LEU A 41 2.64 -3.35 -2.29
C LEU A 41 3.53 -4.60 -2.27
N ASN A 42 4.38 -4.70 -1.28
CA ASN A 42 4.99 -5.96 -0.86
C ASN A 42 4.39 -6.38 0.49
N VAL A 43 3.96 -7.63 0.60
CA VAL A 43 3.50 -8.24 1.84
C VAL A 43 4.61 -9.15 2.37
N GLY A 44 5.28 -8.72 3.43
CA GLY A 44 6.37 -9.45 4.06
C GLY A 44 5.99 -10.07 5.41
N ARG A 45 6.84 -10.95 5.92
CA ARG A 45 6.65 -11.62 7.24
C ARG A 45 6.62 -10.64 8.42
N SER A 46 7.22 -9.47 8.29
CA SER A 46 7.31 -8.45 9.35
C SER A 46 6.29 -7.32 9.20
N GLY A 47 5.61 -7.21 8.06
CA GLY A 47 4.77 -6.06 7.75
C GLY A 47 4.61 -5.85 6.25
N HIS A 48 3.93 -4.77 5.89
CA HIS A 48 3.71 -4.38 4.50
C HIS A 48 4.66 -3.25 4.12
N ARG A 49 5.13 -3.25 2.86
CA ARG A 49 5.80 -2.09 2.26
C ARG A 49 4.91 -1.53 1.16
N VAL A 50 4.66 -0.24 1.20
CA VAL A 50 3.82 0.44 0.21
C VAL A 50 4.58 1.60 -0.39
N LEU A 51 4.77 1.59 -1.71
CA LEU A 51 5.27 2.74 -2.46
C LEU A 51 4.07 3.57 -2.90
N ASP A 52 4.04 4.86 -2.58
CA ASP A 52 2.97 5.77 -3.00
C ASP A 52 3.29 6.55 -4.29
N GLY A 53 2.28 7.26 -4.78
CA GLY A 53 2.36 8.07 -6.00
C GLY A 53 3.23 9.33 -5.86
N PHE A 54 3.73 9.64 -4.67
CA PHE A 54 4.68 10.72 -4.40
C PHE A 54 6.12 10.21 -4.29
N GLY A 55 6.32 8.89 -4.35
CA GLY A 55 7.62 8.25 -4.23
C GLY A 55 8.05 7.94 -2.79
N TYR A 56 7.16 8.09 -1.81
CA TYR A 56 7.45 7.66 -0.44
C TYR A 56 7.26 6.15 -0.29
N SER A 57 8.22 5.52 0.38
CA SER A 57 8.16 4.11 0.76
C SER A 57 7.75 4.01 2.22
N HIS A 58 6.56 3.47 2.47
CA HIS A 58 5.97 3.29 3.79
C HIS A 58 6.20 1.86 4.26
N PHE A 59 6.80 1.68 5.45
CA PHE A 59 6.84 0.37 6.12
C PHE A 59 5.79 0.33 7.22
N ILE A 60 4.81 -0.54 7.06
CA ILE A 60 3.73 -0.74 8.03
C ILE A 60 4.00 -2.03 8.80
N PRO A 61 4.40 -1.97 10.08
CA PRO A 61 4.67 -3.17 10.85
C PRO A 61 3.40 -3.99 11.05
N LYS A 62 3.58 -5.29 11.24
CA LYS A 62 2.50 -6.18 11.72
C LYS A 62 1.95 -5.71 13.07
N GLY A 63 0.69 -6.07 13.35
CA GLY A 63 -0.02 -5.68 14.58
C GLY A 63 -1.27 -4.83 14.33
N TRP A 64 -1.52 -4.40 13.09
CA TRP A 64 -2.81 -3.83 12.70
C TRP A 64 -3.91 -4.90 12.80
N THR A 65 -5.13 -4.47 13.17
CA THR A 65 -6.30 -5.32 13.38
C THR A 65 -7.26 -5.31 12.21
N ARG A 66 -7.26 -4.23 11.43
CA ARG A 66 -8.08 -4.09 10.23
C ARG A 66 -7.30 -3.35 9.14
N LEU A 67 -7.52 -3.81 7.92
CA LEU A 67 -7.04 -3.16 6.70
C LEU A 67 -8.28 -2.78 5.86
N THR A 68 -8.28 -1.57 5.32
CA THR A 68 -9.36 -1.08 4.44
C THR A 68 -8.73 -0.31 3.29
N TRP A 69 -9.28 -0.42 2.10
CA TRP A 69 -8.84 0.37 0.94
C TRP A 69 -10.06 0.76 0.11
N LYS A 70 -9.90 1.84 -0.66
CA LYS A 70 -10.88 2.28 -1.65
C LYS A 70 -10.18 2.33 -2.99
N VAL A 71 -10.84 1.83 -4.02
CA VAL A 71 -10.35 1.89 -5.40
C VAL A 71 -10.93 3.09 -6.15
N LYS A 72 -10.24 3.48 -7.21
CA LYS A 72 -10.72 4.45 -8.18
C LYS A 72 -11.99 3.91 -8.86
N GLU A 73 -12.79 4.81 -9.40
CA GLU A 73 -14.00 4.45 -10.14
C GLU A 73 -13.68 3.46 -11.27
N ASP A 74 -14.55 2.46 -11.45
CA ASP A 74 -14.44 1.39 -12.45
C ASP A 74 -13.17 0.53 -12.38
N GLN A 75 -12.42 0.57 -11.28
CA GLN A 75 -11.23 -0.27 -11.08
C GLN A 75 -11.51 -1.50 -10.20
N PRO A 76 -10.72 -2.59 -10.34
CA PRO A 76 -10.88 -3.79 -9.53
C PRO A 76 -10.63 -3.53 -8.04
N HIS A 77 -11.56 -3.96 -7.18
CA HIS A 77 -11.44 -3.89 -5.71
C HIS A 77 -10.34 -4.79 -5.14
N PHE A 78 -9.98 -5.87 -5.82
CA PHE A 78 -9.00 -6.84 -5.35
C PHE A 78 -8.00 -7.11 -6.47
N VAL A 79 -6.71 -6.92 -6.16
CA VAL A 79 -5.59 -7.21 -7.05
C VAL A 79 -4.80 -8.39 -6.48
N ARG A 80 -4.16 -9.17 -7.36
CA ARG A 80 -3.58 -10.48 -7.05
C ARG A 80 -2.08 -10.40 -6.78
#